data_AF-A0A8S0V1K5-F1
#
_entry.id   AF-A0A8S0V1K5-F1
#
_cell.length_a   1.000
_cell.length_b   1.000
_cell.length_c   1.000
_cell.angle_alpha   90.00
_cell.angle_beta   90.00
_cell.angle_gamma   90.00
#
_symmetry.space_group_name_H-M   'P 1'
#
loop_
_entity.id
_entity.type
_entity.pdbx_description
1 polymer ?
#
loop_
_entity_poly.entity_id
_entity_poly.type
_entity_poly.pdbx_seq_one_letter_code
_entity_poly.pdbx_strand_id
1 'polypeptide(L)'
;MRISKKISSQCGIRFWLLSLAGFLMFLVIWRQLSETDDRFPSTSFQQPVRIPRKGPDDPPILAYWIFCLKGDSKRILRLLKAVYHPRNQYLLHLDASSSDQEIMELALSVHSE
;
A
#
# COMPACT_ATOMS: atom_id res chain seq x y z
N MET A 1 -64.08 32.46 -22.05
CA MET A 1 -63.11 31.44 -22.54
C MET A 1 -61.70 31.79 -22.06
N ARG A 2 -61.22 31.18 -20.96
CA ARG A 2 -59.78 30.97 -20.70
C ARG A 2 -59.62 30.05 -19.47
N ILE A 3 -59.40 28.77 -19.72
CA ILE A 3 -59.17 27.75 -18.68
C ILE A 3 -57.66 27.72 -18.45
N SER A 4 -57.22 28.07 -17.24
CA SER A 4 -55.82 28.04 -16.83
C SER A 4 -55.47 26.65 -16.27
N LYS A 5 -54.60 25.93 -16.98
CA LYS A 5 -54.05 24.63 -16.56
C LYS A 5 -52.93 24.87 -15.54
N LYS A 6 -53.16 24.51 -14.26
CA LYS A 6 -52.09 24.37 -13.27
C LYS A 6 -51.31 23.09 -13.57
N ILE A 7 -50.17 23.24 -14.22
CA ILE A 7 -49.26 22.14 -14.54
C ILE A 7 -48.51 21.74 -13.25
N SER A 8 -48.83 20.54 -12.79
CA SER A 8 -48.11 19.80 -11.75
C SER A 8 -46.63 19.63 -12.17
N SER A 9 -45.75 20.42 -11.56
CA SER A 9 -44.30 20.46 -11.84
C SER A 9 -43.48 20.36 -10.54
N GLN A 10 -43.93 19.53 -9.58
CA GLN A 10 -43.20 19.34 -8.32
C GLN A 10 -42.85 17.87 -8.03
N CYS A 11 -43.28 16.92 -8.86
CA CYS A 11 -43.07 15.50 -8.59
C CYS A 11 -41.67 15.02 -9.00
N GLY A 12 -41.18 15.38 -10.19
CA GLY A 12 -39.92 14.83 -10.74
C GLY A 12 -38.64 15.26 -10.01
N ILE A 13 -38.54 16.54 -9.61
CA ILE A 13 -37.31 17.11 -9.04
C ILE A 13 -36.99 16.53 -7.65
N ARG A 14 -38.03 16.21 -6.86
CA ARG A 14 -37.85 15.65 -5.51
C ARG A 14 -37.27 14.24 -5.55
N PHE A 15 -37.66 13.42 -6.54
CA PHE A 15 -37.06 12.09 -6.75
C PHE A 15 -35.61 12.17 -7.20
N TRP A 16 -35.26 13.13 -8.07
CA TRP A 16 -33.88 13.36 -8.50
C TRP A 16 -32.98 13.81 -7.34
N LEU A 17 -33.47 14.68 -6.46
CA LEU A 17 -32.72 15.11 -5.27
C LEU A 17 -32.45 13.96 -4.30
N LEU A 18 -33.41 13.06 -4.10
CA LEU A 18 -33.22 11.88 -3.24
C LEU A 18 -32.23 10.87 -3.84
N SER A 19 -32.31 10.64 -5.15
CA SER A 19 -31.34 9.78 -5.86
C SER A 19 -29.92 10.35 -5.81
N LEU A 20 -29.78 11.67 -5.97
CA LEU A 20 -28.48 12.35 -5.88
C LEU A 20 -27.91 12.23 -4.46
N ALA A 21 -28.73 12.44 -3.43
CA ALA A 21 -28.30 12.30 -2.03
C ALA A 21 -27.88 10.87 -1.70
N GLY A 22 -28.61 9.86 -2.18
CA GLY A 22 -28.25 8.45 -2.03
C GLY A 22 -26.95 8.09 -2.74
N PHE A 23 -26.73 8.61 -3.95
CA PHE A 23 -25.49 8.41 -4.69
C PHE A 23 -24.29 9.07 -4.00
N LEU A 24 -24.46 10.29 -3.48
CA LEU A 24 -23.42 10.95 -2.68
C LEU A 24 -23.10 10.17 -1.40
N MET A 25 -24.11 9.65 -0.71
CA MET A 25 -23.91 8.79 0.46
C MET A 25 -23.19 7.49 0.08
N PHE A 26 -23.58 6.86 -1.03
CA PHE A 26 -22.91 5.67 -1.55
C PHE A 26 -21.45 5.94 -1.90
N LEU A 27 -21.13 7.07 -2.54
CA LEU A 27 -19.75 7.45 -2.83
C LEU A 27 -18.92 7.66 -1.56
N VAL A 28 -19.51 8.24 -0.50
CA VAL A 28 -18.83 8.40 0.79
C VAL A 28 -18.58 7.05 1.45
N ILE A 29 -19.57 6.15 1.46
CA ILE A 29 -19.43 4.78 2.02
C ILE A 29 -18.45 3.96 1.19
N TRP A 30 -18.48 4.09 -0.13
CA TRP A 30 -17.55 3.40 -1.04
C TRP A 30 -16.11 3.89 -0.84
N ARG A 31 -15.91 5.19 -0.60
CA ARG A 31 -14.60 5.72 -0.20
C ARG A 31 -14.12 5.13 1.11
N GLN A 32 -14.99 5.03 2.12
CA GLN A 32 -14.66 4.43 3.42
C GLN A 32 -14.33 2.94 3.31
N LEU A 33 -15.00 2.20 2.42
CA LEU A 33 -14.71 0.78 2.20
C LEU A 33 -13.45 0.56 1.35
N SER A 34 -13.15 1.48 0.44
CA SER A 34 -11.92 1.45 -0.37
C SER A 34 -10.67 1.88 0.42
N GLU A 35 -10.84 2.51 1.58
CA GLU A 35 -9.77 2.97 2.48
C GLU A 35 -9.20 1.87 3.40
N THR A 36 -9.36 0.59 3.06
CA THR A 36 -8.82 -0.51 3.87
C THR A 36 -7.44 -1.01 3.44
N ASP A 37 -6.83 -0.53 2.34
CA ASP A 37 -5.66 -1.22 1.75
C ASP A 37 -4.34 -0.42 1.67
N ASP A 38 -4.33 0.86 2.06
CA ASP A 38 -3.11 1.71 1.93
C ASP A 38 -2.40 1.97 3.27
N ARG A 39 -2.59 1.10 4.26
CA ARG A 39 -1.85 1.18 5.52
C ARG A 39 -0.66 0.22 5.51
N PHE A 40 0.16 0.29 4.47
CA PHE A 40 1.58 0.09 4.70
C PHE A 40 1.96 1.12 5.75
N PRO A 41 2.37 0.72 6.97
CA PRO A 41 2.99 1.70 7.85
C PRO A 41 4.18 2.21 7.05
N SER A 42 4.11 3.47 6.63
CA SER A 42 5.26 4.28 6.26
C SER A 42 6.09 4.41 7.52
N THR A 43 6.66 3.30 7.99
CA THR A 43 7.71 3.31 8.96
C THR A 43 8.80 4.05 8.22
N SER A 44 8.94 5.33 8.57
CA SER A 44 10.03 6.17 8.16
C SER A 44 11.29 5.56 8.77
N PHE A 45 11.77 4.48 8.15
CA PHE A 45 13.02 3.82 8.46
C PHE A 45 14.12 4.77 7.97
N GLN A 46 14.38 5.82 8.75
CA GLN A 46 15.56 6.65 8.55
C GLN A 46 16.77 5.85 9.00
N GLN A 47 17.13 4.81 8.23
CA GLN A 47 18.50 4.32 8.29
C GLN A 47 19.38 5.46 7.79
N PRO A 48 20.38 5.91 8.58
CA PRO A 48 21.32 6.89 8.09
C PRO A 48 21.95 6.30 6.82
N VAL A 49 21.83 7.01 5.70
CA VAL A 49 22.43 6.61 4.43
C VAL A 49 23.93 6.61 4.61
N ARG A 50 24.47 5.46 5.02
CA ARG A 50 25.91 5.25 5.12
C ARG A 50 26.40 5.02 3.70
N ILE A 51 26.91 6.08 3.08
CA ILE A 51 27.56 5.98 1.78
C ILE A 51 28.79 5.07 1.99
N PRO A 52 28.82 3.86 1.40
CA PRO A 52 29.95 2.96 1.60
C PRO A 52 31.17 3.56 0.92
N ARG A 53 32.33 3.48 1.58
CA ARG A 53 33.60 3.92 1.00
C ARG A 53 33.96 3.04 -0.20
N LYS A 54 34.50 3.66 -1.25
CA LYS A 54 34.96 2.99 -2.46
C LYS A 54 36.46 3.26 -2.60
N GLY A 55 37.25 2.21 -2.77
CA GLY A 55 38.69 2.30 -2.90
C GLY A 55 39.30 0.94 -3.26
N PRO A 56 40.58 0.88 -3.65
CA PRO A 56 41.28 -0.36 -4.00
C PRO A 56 41.36 -1.36 -2.85
N ASP A 57 41.41 -0.87 -1.61
CA ASP A 57 41.51 -1.67 -0.38
C ASP A 57 40.14 -1.94 0.27
N ASP A 58 39.07 -1.40 -0.31
CA ASP A 58 37.71 -1.54 0.20
C ASP A 58 37.02 -2.77 -0.43
N PRO A 59 36.29 -3.59 0.36
CA PRO A 59 35.55 -4.72 -0.18
C PRO A 59 34.45 -4.26 -1.16
N PRO A 60 34.09 -5.09 -2.15
CA PRO A 60 33.09 -4.76 -3.15
C PRO A 60 31.71 -4.54 -2.52
N ILE A 61 30.94 -3.65 -3.12
CA ILE A 61 29.55 -3.37 -2.74
C ILE A 61 28.65 -4.13 -3.71
N LEU A 62 27.85 -5.06 -3.17
CA LEU A 62 26.94 -5.87 -3.97
C LEU A 62 25.49 -5.38 -3.80
N ALA A 63 24.72 -5.47 -4.87
CA ALA A 63 23.29 -5.21 -4.87
C ALA A 63 22.55 -6.50 -5.22
N TYR A 64 21.63 -6.90 -4.35
CA TYR A 64 20.81 -8.09 -4.50
C TYR A 64 19.37 -7.71 -4.75
N TRP A 65 18.76 -8.34 -5.74
CA TRP A 65 17.32 -8.29 -5.95
C TRP A 65 16.74 -9.66 -5.64
N ILE A 66 15.89 -9.72 -4.62
CA ILE A 66 15.32 -10.96 -4.11
C ILE A 66 13.81 -10.91 -4.32
N PHE A 67 13.27 -11.92 -5.00
CA PHE A 67 11.84 -12.09 -5.19
C PHE A 67 11.27 -13.07 -4.17
N CYS A 68 10.14 -12.72 -3.58
CA CYS A 68 9.39 -13.56 -2.66
C CYS A 68 8.07 -13.98 -3.28
N LEU A 69 7.77 -15.27 -3.18
CA LEU A 69 6.45 -15.81 -3.43
C LEU A 69 5.69 -15.89 -2.09
N LYS A 70 4.37 -16.00 -2.18
CA LYS A 70 3.49 -16.18 -1.03
C LYS A 70 3.97 -17.34 -0.13
N GLY A 71 4.10 -17.08 1.17
CA GLY A 71 4.50 -18.08 2.16
C GLY A 71 6.01 -18.36 2.28
N ASP A 72 6.86 -17.70 1.47
CA ASP A 72 8.32 -17.84 1.58
C ASP A 72 8.97 -16.86 2.57
N SER A 73 8.19 -16.12 3.35
CA SER A 73 8.67 -15.09 4.29
C SER A 73 9.79 -15.57 5.21
N LYS A 74 9.62 -16.75 5.82
CA LYS A 74 10.63 -17.38 6.69
C LYS A 74 11.89 -17.81 5.95
N ARG A 75 11.75 -18.27 4.69
CA ARG A 75 12.88 -18.68 3.87
C ARG A 75 13.71 -17.46 3.45
N ILE A 76 13.03 -16.39 3.06
CA ILE A 76 13.67 -15.12 2.73
C ILE A 76 14.37 -14.54 3.94
N LEU A 77 13.73 -14.53 5.10
CA LEU A 77 14.36 -14.07 6.32
C LEU A 77 15.66 -14.86 6.58
N ARG A 78 15.62 -16.18 6.45
CA ARG A 78 16.81 -17.03 6.60
C ARG A 78 17.89 -16.73 5.56
N LEU A 79 17.50 -16.50 4.30
CA LEU A 79 18.43 -16.12 3.22
C LEU A 79 19.08 -14.76 3.50
N LEU A 80 18.26 -13.76 3.86
CA LEU A 80 18.73 -12.43 4.17
C LEU A 80 19.75 -12.50 5.31
N LYS A 81 19.45 -13.20 6.40
CA LYS A 81 20.40 -13.40 7.50
C LYS A 81 21.73 -14.05 7.08
N ALA A 82 21.68 -14.99 6.12
CA ALA A 82 22.88 -15.66 5.64
C ALA A 82 23.75 -14.77 4.73
N VAL A 83 23.14 -13.87 3.97
CA VAL A 83 23.82 -13.05 2.95
C VAL A 83 24.01 -11.59 3.42
N TYR A 84 23.44 -11.20 4.57
CA TYR A 84 23.40 -9.83 5.03
C TYR A 84 24.80 -9.27 5.29
N HIS A 85 25.06 -8.11 4.71
CA HIS A 85 26.24 -7.31 4.98
C HIS A 85 25.86 -5.83 4.97
N PRO A 86 26.27 -5.02 5.97
CA PRO A 86 25.83 -3.63 6.11
C PRO A 86 26.30 -2.70 4.98
N ARG A 87 27.29 -3.13 4.18
CA ARG A 87 27.75 -2.39 2.98
C ARG A 87 26.94 -2.72 1.73
N ASN A 88 26.22 -3.83 1.71
CA ASN A 88 25.48 -4.31 0.54
C ASN A 88 24.06 -3.75 0.53
N GLN A 89 23.44 -3.77 -0.64
CA GLN A 89 22.08 -3.29 -0.86
C GLN A 89 21.17 -4.48 -1.20
N TYR A 90 19.97 -4.49 -0.60
CA TYR A 90 18.99 -5.56 -0.78
C TYR A 90 17.65 -4.94 -1.17
N LEU A 91 17.17 -5.26 -2.36
CA LEU A 91 15.82 -4.95 -2.80
C LEU A 91 14.98 -6.22 -2.66
N LEU A 92 14.00 -6.18 -1.77
CA LEU A 92 13.05 -7.27 -1.57
C LEU A 92 11.75 -6.95 -2.32
N HIS A 93 11.40 -7.78 -3.29
CA HIS A 93 10.13 -7.70 -4.00
C HIS A 93 9.21 -8.82 -3.51
N LEU A 94 8.08 -8.47 -2.94
CA LEU A 94 7.05 -9.40 -2.46
C LEU A 94 5.94 -9.49 -3.52
N ASP A 95 5.56 -10.71 -3.88
CA ASP A 95 4.45 -10.94 -4.82
C ASP A 95 3.15 -10.35 -4.28
N ALA A 96 2.31 -9.82 -5.19
CA ALA A 96 1.01 -9.22 -4.87
C ALA A 96 0.01 -10.21 -4.24
N SER A 97 0.28 -11.51 -4.33
CA SER A 97 -0.51 -12.57 -3.68
C SER A 97 -0.19 -12.77 -2.20
N SER A 98 0.86 -12.12 -1.68
CA SER A 98 1.29 -12.20 -0.29
C SER A 98 0.33 -11.42 0.61
N SER A 99 0.02 -11.94 1.79
CA SER A 99 -0.85 -11.22 2.72
C SER A 99 -0.11 -10.05 3.37
N ASP A 100 -0.81 -8.97 3.71
CA ASP A 100 -0.21 -7.82 4.41
C ASP A 100 0.45 -8.22 5.73
N GLN A 101 -0.08 -9.28 6.36
CA GLN A 101 0.49 -9.87 7.57
C GLN A 101 1.90 -10.44 7.32
N GLU A 102 2.11 -11.13 6.19
CA GLU A 102 3.42 -11.67 5.82
C GLU A 102 4.42 -10.55 5.54
N ILE A 103 3.98 -9.46 4.89
CA ILE A 103 4.83 -8.30 4.62
C ILE A 103 5.23 -7.60 5.93
N MET A 104 4.26 -7.39 6.81
CA MET A 104 4.47 -6.75 8.11
C MET A 104 5.37 -7.59 9.02
N GLU A 105 5.16 -8.91 9.09
CA GLU A 105 5.99 -9.83 9.87
C GLU A 105 7.44 -9.80 9.39
N LEU A 106 7.66 -9.80 8.07
CA LEU A 106 9.00 -9.65 7.47
C LEU A 106 9.65 -8.32 7.84
N ALA A 107 8.93 -7.20 7.69
CA ALA A 107 9.45 -5.87 7.99
C ALA A 107 9.82 -5.72 9.46
N LEU A 108 8.99 -6.24 10.37
CA LEU A 108 9.26 -6.24 11.81
C LEU A 108 10.47 -7.11 12.15
N SER A 109 10.58 -8.30 11.54
CA SER A 109 11.66 -9.24 11.83
C SER A 109 13.04 -8.72 11.39
N VAL A 110 13.10 -7.98 10.28
CA VAL A 110 14.35 -7.34 9.81
C VAL A 110 14.75 -6.15 10.69
N HIS A 111 13.79 -5.47 11.31
CA HIS A 111 14.05 -4.34 12.18
C HIS A 111 14.47 -4.73 13.60
N SER A 112 13.92 -5.82 14.13
CA SER A 112 14.23 -6.29 15.49
C SER A 112 15.63 -6.88 15.66
N GLU A 113 16.41 -6.96 14.58
CA GLU A 113 17.76 -7.53 14.53
C GLU A 113 18.81 -6.41 14.49
#